data_AF-A0A514LM83-F1
#
_entry.id   AF-A0A514LM83-F1
#
_cell.length_a   1.000
_cell.length_b   1.000
_cell.length_c   1.000
_cell.angle_alpha   90.00
_cell.angle_beta   90.00
_cell.angle_gamma   90.00
#
_symmetry.space_group_name_H-M   'P 1'
#
loop_
_entity.id
_entity.type
_entity.pdbx_description
1 polymer ?
#
loop_
_entity_poly.entity_id
_entity_poly.type
_entity_poly.pdbx_seq_one_letter_code
_entity_poly.pdbx_strand_id
1 'polypeptide(L)'
;MNTYPNYHSDAKRRNLKQRVFLFIAILIMSTSLLINLLTTPNQLWTFYIVGPVLYALLSINHTILSKAHIGSKIIFQVLALSAMLVVINVTAGGERWSVHYVIPFLVIVATLMVTIIILRKPMKWKEYLGYMMTMIILGFMPVLLFVSTLSYVLWPGAITALYALLTFTGMILFANKTMKNEIVRRFHF
;
A
#
# COMPACT_ATOMS: atom_id res chain seq x y z
N MET A 1 -7.46 -35.19 -24.23
CA MET A 1 -8.22 -35.33 -22.97
C MET A 1 -8.28 -33.95 -22.33
N ASN A 2 -9.38 -33.22 -22.54
CA ASN A 2 -9.53 -31.85 -22.00
C ASN A 2 -9.87 -31.93 -20.51
N THR A 3 -8.89 -31.65 -19.65
CA THR A 3 -9.11 -31.40 -18.22
C THR A 3 -9.88 -30.08 -18.05
N TYR A 4 -11.19 -30.17 -17.88
CA TYR A 4 -12.01 -29.04 -17.46
C TYR A 4 -11.62 -28.62 -16.03
N PRO A 5 -11.38 -27.33 -15.75
CA PRO A 5 -11.01 -26.86 -14.42
C PRO A 5 -12.17 -27.06 -13.45
N ASN A 6 -11.95 -27.84 -12.39
CA ASN A 6 -12.97 -28.17 -11.38
C ASN A 6 -13.15 -27.00 -10.38
N TYR A 7 -13.92 -26.00 -10.80
CA TYR A 7 -14.19 -24.74 -10.09
C TYR A 7 -14.69 -24.92 -8.65
N HIS A 8 -15.40 -26.00 -8.34
CA HIS A 8 -15.96 -26.24 -7.00
C HIS A 8 -14.89 -26.61 -5.96
N SER A 9 -13.83 -27.29 -6.38
CA SER A 9 -12.76 -27.73 -5.48
C SER A 9 -11.84 -26.58 -5.05
N ASP A 10 -11.49 -25.69 -5.99
CA ASP A 10 -10.61 -24.55 -5.73
C ASP A 10 -11.27 -23.48 -4.84
N ALA A 11 -12.56 -23.20 -5.05
CA ALA A 11 -13.32 -22.27 -4.23
C ALA A 11 -13.43 -22.76 -2.77
N LYS A 12 -13.69 -24.06 -2.56
CA LYS A 12 -13.78 -24.67 -1.22
C LYS A 12 -12.43 -24.64 -0.50
N ARG A 13 -11.35 -24.96 -1.21
CA ARG A 13 -9.97 -24.97 -0.67
C ARG A 13 -9.49 -23.55 -0.32
N ARG A 14 -9.89 -22.55 -1.11
CA ARG A 14 -9.63 -21.12 -0.86
C ARG A 14 -10.32 -20.63 0.42
N ASN A 15 -11.61 -20.97 0.58
CA ASN A 15 -12.38 -20.64 1.77
C ASN A 15 -11.79 -21.28 3.04
N LEU A 16 -11.30 -22.53 2.96
CA LEU A 16 -10.65 -23.19 4.09
C LEU A 16 -9.38 -22.45 4.52
N LYS A 17 -8.50 -22.10 3.57
CA LYS A 17 -7.26 -21.35 3.87
C LYS A 17 -7.55 -19.99 4.53
N GLN A 18 -8.55 -19.26 4.04
CA GLN A 18 -8.96 -17.99 4.64
C GLN A 18 -9.48 -18.17 6.06
N ARG A 19 -10.31 -19.18 6.32
CA ARG A 19 -10.83 -19.49 7.66
C ARG A 19 -9.72 -19.86 8.63
N VAL A 20 -8.77 -20.71 8.22
CA VAL A 20 -7.62 -21.09 9.05
C VAL A 20 -6.74 -19.87 9.35
N PHE A 21 -6.49 -19.03 8.35
CA PHE A 21 -5.69 -17.83 8.54
C PHE A 21 -6.36 -16.82 9.48
N LEU A 22 -7.67 -16.59 9.33
CA LEU A 22 -8.46 -15.77 10.26
C LEU A 22 -8.42 -16.34 11.68
N PHE A 23 -8.57 -17.65 11.83
CA PHE A 23 -8.52 -18.31 13.14
C PHE A 23 -7.15 -18.13 13.82
N ILE A 24 -6.05 -18.36 13.09
CA ILE A 24 -4.70 -18.14 13.61
C ILE A 24 -4.49 -16.67 14.01
N ALA A 25 -4.94 -15.74 13.17
CA ALA A 25 -4.81 -14.31 13.47
C ALA A 25 -5.59 -13.92 14.75
N ILE A 26 -6.83 -14.40 14.90
CA ILE A 26 -7.63 -14.18 16.11
C ILE A 26 -6.93 -14.77 17.33
N LEU A 27 -6.41 -16.01 17.24
CA LEU A 27 -5.67 -16.63 18.32
C LEU A 27 -4.46 -15.80 18.75
N ILE A 28 -3.63 -15.33 17.80
CA ILE A 28 -2.45 -14.50 18.10
C ILE A 28 -2.86 -13.18 18.77
N MET A 29 -3.89 -12.51 18.23
CA MET A 29 -4.37 -11.24 18.80
C MET A 29 -4.96 -11.43 20.21
N SER A 30 -5.80 -12.45 20.40
CA SER A 30 -6.42 -12.75 21.70
C SER A 30 -5.41 -13.17 22.75
N THR A 31 -4.44 -14.03 22.39
CA THR A 31 -3.37 -14.46 23.31
C THR A 31 -2.46 -13.29 23.68
N SER A 32 -2.04 -12.47 22.71
CA SER A 32 -1.25 -11.28 22.98
C SER A 32 -1.96 -10.29 23.89
N LEU A 33 -3.27 -10.07 23.68
CA LEU A 33 -4.08 -9.19 24.53
C LEU A 33 -4.19 -9.74 25.96
N LEU A 34 -4.41 -11.05 26.11
CA LEU A 34 -4.47 -11.71 27.40
C LEU A 34 -3.15 -11.55 28.18
N ILE A 35 -2.00 -11.82 27.53
CA ILE A 35 -0.68 -11.70 28.18
C ILE A 35 -0.42 -10.24 28.59
N ASN A 36 -0.80 -9.28 27.76
CA ASN A 36 -0.65 -7.86 28.07
C ASN A 36 -1.46 -7.45 29.30
N LEU A 37 -2.72 -7.89 29.39
CA LEU A 37 -3.58 -7.64 30.55
C LEU A 37 -3.02 -8.26 31.84
N LEU A 38 -2.41 -9.44 31.74
CA LEU A 38 -1.88 -10.17 32.90
C LEU A 38 -0.51 -9.68 33.37
N THR A 39 0.33 -9.19 32.44
CA THR A 39 1.73 -8.85 32.75
C THR A 39 1.94 -7.36 32.96
N THR A 40 1.44 -6.53 32.04
CA THR A 40 1.72 -5.09 31.99
C THR A 40 0.51 -4.32 31.46
N PRO A 41 -0.57 -4.16 32.25
CA PRO A 41 -1.79 -3.52 31.78
C PRO A 41 -1.59 -2.04 31.39
N ASN A 42 -0.57 -1.39 31.94
CA ASN A 42 -0.29 0.03 31.69
C ASN A 42 0.51 0.29 30.40
N GLN A 43 1.06 -0.75 29.77
CA GLN A 43 1.87 -0.63 28.56
C GLN A 43 1.25 -1.48 27.44
N LEU A 44 0.80 -0.84 26.36
CA LEU A 44 0.00 -1.48 25.31
C LEU A 44 0.88 -2.12 24.22
N TRP A 45 1.80 -3.02 24.60
CA TRP A 45 2.71 -3.68 23.66
C TRP A 45 1.99 -4.63 22.69
N THR A 46 0.75 -5.02 22.99
CA THR A 46 -0.13 -5.77 22.08
C THR A 46 -0.26 -5.10 20.70
N PHE A 47 -0.18 -3.77 20.59
CA PHE A 47 -0.29 -3.08 19.29
C PHE A 47 0.83 -3.44 18.31
N TYR A 48 2.03 -3.77 18.80
CA TYR A 48 3.14 -4.23 17.96
C TYR A 48 2.88 -5.59 17.33
N ILE A 49 1.95 -6.36 17.88
CA ILE A 49 1.56 -7.68 17.38
C ILE A 49 0.28 -7.57 16.55
N VAL A 50 -0.72 -6.86 17.05
CA VAL A 50 -2.01 -6.67 16.38
C VAL A 50 -1.86 -5.92 15.05
N GLY A 51 -1.03 -4.87 14.99
CA GLY A 51 -0.80 -4.09 13.77
C GLY A 51 -0.33 -4.95 12.58
N PRO A 52 0.82 -5.65 12.68
CA PRO A 52 1.29 -6.55 11.62
C PRO A 52 0.31 -7.67 11.27
N VAL A 53 -0.37 -8.26 12.26
CA VAL A 53 -1.33 -9.35 12.04
C VAL A 53 -2.54 -8.84 11.24
N LEU A 54 -3.09 -7.67 11.60
CA LEU A 54 -4.16 -7.03 10.84
C LEU A 54 -3.70 -6.67 9.42
N TYR A 55 -2.50 -6.14 9.26
CA TYR A 55 -1.94 -5.86 7.94
C TYR A 55 -1.83 -7.14 7.09
N ALA A 56 -1.37 -8.25 7.67
CA ALA A 56 -1.28 -9.52 6.98
C ALA A 56 -2.66 -10.04 6.54
N LEU A 57 -3.69 -9.93 7.40
CA LEU A 57 -5.08 -10.26 7.05
C LEU A 57 -5.60 -9.44 5.87
N LEU A 58 -5.42 -8.12 5.93
CA LEU A 58 -5.85 -7.23 4.86
C LEU A 58 -5.09 -7.51 3.56
N SER A 59 -3.78 -7.70 3.64
CA SER A 59 -2.94 -7.98 2.46
C SER A 59 -3.27 -9.33 1.83
N ILE A 60 -3.51 -10.39 2.61
CA ILE A 60 -3.89 -11.69 2.06
C ILE A 60 -5.25 -11.60 1.37
N ASN A 61 -6.26 -11.03 2.05
CA ASN A 61 -7.61 -10.92 1.50
C ASN A 61 -7.68 -10.02 0.26
N HIS A 62 -7.03 -8.86 0.30
CA HIS A 62 -7.11 -7.87 -0.78
C HIS A 62 -6.05 -8.04 -1.87
N THR A 63 -4.83 -8.48 -1.54
CA THR A 63 -3.73 -8.62 -2.51
C THR A 63 -3.68 -10.02 -3.12
N ILE A 64 -3.76 -11.07 -2.32
CA ILE A 64 -3.55 -12.44 -2.80
C ILE A 64 -4.83 -13.04 -3.36
N LEU A 65 -5.94 -12.87 -2.64
CA LEU A 65 -7.22 -13.51 -2.97
C LEU A 65 -8.10 -12.70 -3.92
N SER A 66 -7.86 -11.39 -4.04
CA SER A 66 -8.64 -10.53 -4.91
C SER A 66 -8.21 -10.64 -6.37
N LYS A 67 -9.21 -10.57 -7.27
CA LYS A 67 -9.02 -10.37 -8.71
C LYS A 67 -8.75 -8.90 -9.07
N ALA A 68 -8.55 -8.02 -8.08
CA ALA A 68 -8.25 -6.62 -8.28
C ALA A 68 -7.02 -6.38 -9.16
N HIS A 69 -7.03 -5.26 -9.88
CA HIS A 69 -5.90 -4.82 -10.70
C HIS A 69 -4.65 -4.63 -9.85
N ILE A 70 -3.49 -4.92 -10.44
CA ILE A 70 -2.20 -4.84 -9.74
C ILE A 70 -1.92 -3.42 -9.24
N GLY A 71 -2.31 -2.38 -9.98
CA GLY A 71 -2.15 -0.98 -9.54
C GLY A 71 -2.95 -0.66 -8.26
N SER A 72 -4.20 -1.13 -8.18
CA SER A 72 -5.02 -0.99 -6.98
C SER A 72 -4.44 -1.74 -5.78
N LYS A 73 -3.86 -2.94 -6.02
CA LYS A 73 -3.17 -3.71 -4.98
C LYS A 73 -1.96 -2.97 -4.42
N ILE A 74 -1.15 -2.34 -5.27
CA ILE A 74 0.03 -1.57 -4.85
C ILE A 74 -0.43 -0.36 -4.00
N ILE A 75 -1.42 0.41 -4.46
CA ILE A 75 -1.94 1.56 -3.68
C ILE A 75 -2.46 1.09 -2.31
N PHE A 76 -3.23 0.01 -2.28
CA PHE A 76 -3.75 -0.54 -1.03
C PHE A 76 -2.62 -0.96 -0.08
N GLN A 77 -1.56 -1.61 -0.58
CA GLN A 77 -0.41 -1.99 0.23
C GLN A 77 0.33 -0.77 0.79
N VAL A 78 0.53 0.28 -0.03
CA VAL A 78 1.16 1.53 0.43
C VAL A 78 0.35 2.16 1.56
N LEU A 79 -0.97 2.28 1.38
CA LEU A 79 -1.85 2.87 2.38
C LEU A 79 -1.92 2.03 3.66
N ALA A 80 -2.12 0.71 3.53
CA ALA A 80 -2.23 -0.19 4.66
C ALA A 80 -0.93 -0.27 5.46
N LEU A 81 0.22 -0.34 4.80
CA LEU A 81 1.52 -0.39 5.46
C LEU A 81 1.87 0.97 6.10
N SER A 82 1.58 2.08 5.42
CA SER A 82 1.77 3.43 5.99
C SER A 82 0.91 3.62 7.23
N ALA A 83 -0.37 3.23 7.20
CA ALA A 83 -1.26 3.32 8.35
C ALA A 83 -0.76 2.47 9.53
N MET A 84 -0.34 1.22 9.26
CA MET A 84 0.25 0.34 10.27
C MET A 84 1.49 0.97 10.93
N LEU A 85 2.40 1.53 10.11
CA LEU A 85 3.63 2.16 10.59
C LEU A 85 3.37 3.43 11.41
N VAL A 86 2.33 4.19 11.09
CA VAL A 86 1.90 5.35 11.89
C VAL A 86 1.36 4.91 13.24
N VAL A 87 0.52 3.86 13.27
CA VAL A 87 0.00 3.30 14.54
C VAL A 87 1.15 2.86 15.44
N ILE A 88 2.13 2.14 14.89
CA ILE A 88 3.32 1.69 15.62
C ILE A 88 4.08 2.87 16.24
N ASN A 89 4.33 3.94 15.47
CA ASN A 89 5.02 5.12 16.00
C ASN A 89 4.25 5.79 17.14
N VAL A 90 2.93 5.97 16.99
CA VAL A 90 2.10 6.61 18.03
C VAL A 90 2.10 5.79 19.30
N THR A 91 2.00 4.46 19.19
CA THR A 91 2.02 3.56 20.36
C THR A 91 3.39 3.43 21.00
N ALA A 92 4.47 3.65 20.24
CA ALA A 92 5.84 3.58 20.75
C ALA A 92 6.24 4.80 21.57
N GLY A 93 5.56 5.94 21.40
CA GLY A 93 5.88 7.19 22.10
C GLY A 93 7.26 7.77 21.78
N GLY A 94 8.04 7.11 20.92
CA GLY A 94 9.39 7.48 20.53
C GLY A 94 9.47 8.27 19.22
N GLU A 95 10.67 8.32 18.64
CA GLU A 95 10.90 9.07 17.40
C GLU A 95 10.02 8.59 16.24
N ARG A 96 9.56 9.54 15.42
CA ARG A 96 8.65 9.29 14.28
C ARG A 96 9.38 8.77 13.04
N TRP A 97 10.29 7.80 13.22
CA TRP A 97 11.20 7.28 12.19
C TRP A 97 10.46 6.80 10.93
N SER A 98 9.29 6.17 11.09
CA SER A 98 8.52 5.67 9.95
C SER A 98 7.98 6.80 9.06
N VAL A 99 7.58 7.92 9.67
CA VAL A 99 7.09 9.12 8.95
C VAL A 99 8.26 9.86 8.29
N HIS A 100 9.42 9.88 8.95
CA HIS A 100 10.60 10.57 8.45
C HIS A 100 11.19 9.86 7.22
N TYR A 101 11.33 8.53 7.27
CA TYR A 101 12.08 7.79 6.26
C TYR A 101 11.23 6.75 5.53
N VAL A 102 10.55 5.87 6.27
CA VAL A 102 9.96 4.65 5.67
C VAL A 102 8.82 4.98 4.72
N ILE A 103 7.89 5.85 5.11
CA ILE A 103 6.75 6.25 4.27
C ILE A 103 7.22 6.89 2.95
N PRO A 104 8.11 7.91 2.96
CA PRO A 104 8.63 8.46 1.70
C PRO A 104 9.28 7.42 0.80
N PHE A 105 10.17 6.57 1.34
CA PHE A 105 10.79 5.50 0.55
C PHE A 105 9.79 4.46 0.03
N LEU A 106 8.77 4.13 0.81
CA LEU A 106 7.70 3.23 0.41
C LEU A 106 6.95 3.77 -0.82
N VAL A 107 6.62 5.06 -0.80
CA VAL A 107 5.92 5.72 -1.92
C VAL A 107 6.79 5.76 -3.17
N ILE A 108 8.11 6.01 -3.04
CA ILE A 108 9.06 5.94 -4.17
C ILE A 108 9.05 4.55 -4.79
N VAL A 109 9.22 3.50 -3.99
CA VAL A 109 9.26 2.10 -4.47
C VAL A 109 7.94 1.72 -5.16
N ALA A 110 6.81 2.12 -4.60
CA ALA A 110 5.50 1.84 -5.18
C ALA A 110 5.28 2.56 -6.52
N THR A 111 5.70 3.83 -6.60
CA THR A 111 5.65 4.62 -7.83
C THR A 111 6.56 4.02 -8.91
N LEU A 112 7.73 3.53 -8.51
CA LEU A 112 8.67 2.81 -9.38
C LEU A 112 8.09 1.48 -9.89
N MET A 113 7.40 0.73 -9.04
CA MET A 113 6.72 -0.50 -9.47
C MET A 113 5.64 -0.21 -10.51
N VAL A 114 4.78 0.79 -10.27
CA VAL A 114 3.71 1.16 -11.21
C VAL A 114 4.29 1.60 -12.55
N THR A 115 5.34 2.43 -12.55
CA THR A 115 6.01 2.86 -13.78
C THR A 115 6.62 1.70 -14.56
N ILE A 116 7.33 0.76 -13.90
CA ILE A 116 7.86 -0.44 -14.56
C ILE A 116 6.74 -1.28 -15.18
N ILE A 117 5.61 -1.45 -14.49
CA ILE A 117 4.48 -2.23 -15.00
C ILE A 117 3.90 -1.59 -16.27
N ILE A 118 3.79 -0.26 -16.29
CA ILE A 118 3.32 0.50 -17.44
C ILE A 118 4.27 0.33 -18.63
N LEU A 119 5.59 0.46 -18.40
CA LEU A 119 6.61 0.30 -19.44
C LEU A 119 6.63 -1.13 -20.02
N ARG A 120 6.42 -2.15 -19.18
CA ARG A 120 6.38 -3.55 -19.61
C ARG A 120 5.08 -3.93 -20.33
N LYS A 121 3.96 -3.25 -20.05
CA LYS A 121 2.64 -3.58 -20.60
C LYS A 121 1.92 -2.33 -21.16
N PRO A 122 2.43 -1.74 -22.26
CA PRO A 122 1.89 -0.51 -22.84
C PRO A 122 0.42 -0.66 -23.31
N MET A 123 -0.03 -1.88 -23.60
CA MET A 123 -1.43 -2.14 -23.99
C MET A 123 -2.46 -1.86 -22.88
N LYS A 124 -2.05 -1.90 -21.61
CA LYS A 124 -2.94 -1.63 -20.45
C LYS A 124 -2.77 -0.21 -19.91
N TRP A 125 -2.07 0.65 -20.63
CA TRP A 125 -1.65 1.96 -20.16
C TRP A 125 -2.83 2.84 -19.67
N LYS A 126 -3.99 2.78 -20.33
CA LYS A 126 -5.22 3.49 -19.92
C LYS A 126 -5.77 3.04 -18.55
N GLU A 127 -5.64 1.76 -18.23
CA GLU A 127 -6.07 1.22 -16.93
C GLU A 127 -5.13 1.70 -15.81
N TYR A 128 -3.84 1.90 -16.12
CA TYR A 128 -2.81 2.25 -15.14
C TYR A 128 -2.60 3.75 -14.94
N LEU A 129 -3.03 4.57 -15.89
CA LEU A 129 -3.03 6.03 -15.78
C LEU A 129 -3.63 6.51 -14.46
N GLY A 130 -4.82 6.04 -14.10
CA GLY A 130 -5.49 6.46 -12.87
C GLY A 130 -4.65 6.15 -11.63
N TYR A 131 -4.08 4.95 -11.56
CA TYR A 131 -3.22 4.53 -10.45
C TYR A 131 -1.93 5.36 -10.37
N MET A 132 -1.35 5.70 -11.52
CA MET A 132 -0.16 6.54 -11.59
C MET A 132 -0.45 7.97 -11.11
N MET A 133 -1.59 8.54 -11.49
CA MET A 133 -2.03 9.85 -10.96
C MET A 133 -2.24 9.81 -9.44
N THR A 134 -2.85 8.75 -8.91
CA THR A 134 -2.96 8.57 -7.45
C THR A 134 -1.59 8.46 -6.79
N MET A 135 -0.63 7.74 -7.39
CA MET A 135 0.72 7.65 -6.85
C MET A 135 1.46 8.98 -6.86
N ILE A 136 1.26 9.82 -7.89
CA ILE A 136 1.83 11.17 -7.93
C ILE A 136 1.28 12.02 -6.78
N ILE A 137 -0.04 11.99 -6.57
CA ILE A 137 -0.68 12.69 -5.43
C ILE A 137 -0.12 12.17 -4.10
N LEU A 138 -0.01 10.84 -3.94
CA LEU A 138 0.61 10.24 -2.76
C LEU A 138 2.09 10.60 -2.63
N GLY A 139 2.81 10.87 -3.73
CA GLY A 139 4.19 11.34 -3.75
C GLY A 139 4.40 12.69 -3.06
N PHE A 140 3.36 13.53 -3.01
CA PHE A 140 3.40 14.80 -2.27
C PHE A 140 2.97 14.63 -0.80
N MET A 141 2.37 13.50 -0.42
CA MET A 141 1.92 13.25 0.95
C MET A 141 3.04 13.39 2.00
N PRO A 142 4.27 12.88 1.80
CA PRO A 142 5.37 13.07 2.75
C PRO A 142 5.74 14.54 2.98
N VAL A 143 5.60 15.40 1.96
CA VAL A 143 5.84 16.84 2.09
C VAL A 143 4.73 17.49 2.93
N LEU A 144 3.48 17.10 2.72
CA LEU A 144 2.36 17.56 3.57
C LEU A 144 2.56 17.15 5.03
N LEU A 145 3.03 15.93 5.28
CA LEU A 145 3.36 15.45 6.63
C LEU A 145 4.46 16.28 7.31
N PHE A 146 5.43 16.78 6.55
CA PHE A 146 6.44 17.73 7.05
C PHE A 146 5.84 19.08 7.41
N VAL A 147 5.02 19.66 6.52
CA VAL A 147 4.35 20.96 6.77
C VAL A 147 3.39 20.88 7.97
N SER A 148 2.73 19.74 8.18
CA SER A 148 1.87 19.51 9.35
C SER A 148 2.63 19.30 10.67
N THR A 149 3.96 19.52 10.73
CA THR A 149 4.83 19.28 11.89
C THR A 149 4.84 17.82 12.38
N LEU A 150 4.35 16.90 11.56
CA LEU A 150 4.38 15.46 11.84
C LEU A 150 5.76 14.86 11.52
N SER A 151 6.48 15.42 10.55
CA SER A 151 7.86 15.08 10.21
C SER A 151 8.80 16.25 10.46
N TYR A 152 9.98 15.98 11.04
CA TYR A 152 11.03 16.97 11.23
C TYR A 152 12.14 16.88 10.17
N VAL A 153 12.07 15.89 9.27
CA VAL A 153 13.11 15.64 8.25
C VAL A 153 12.54 15.92 6.85
N LEU A 154 13.08 16.93 6.17
CA LEU A 154 12.58 17.40 4.87
C LEU A 154 13.06 16.57 3.68
N TRP A 155 14.33 16.13 3.69
CA TRP A 155 14.97 15.55 2.50
C TRP A 155 14.25 14.31 1.92
N PRO A 156 13.70 13.37 2.72
CA PRO A 156 13.02 12.19 2.18
C PRO A 156 11.71 12.57 1.49
N GLY A 157 11.00 13.56 2.06
CA GLY A 157 9.79 14.11 1.46
C GLY A 157 10.10 14.86 0.16
N ALA A 158 11.14 15.67 0.15
CA ALA A 158 11.59 16.40 -1.04
C ALA A 158 11.96 15.47 -2.19
N ILE A 159 12.73 14.40 -1.92
CA ILE A 159 13.10 13.42 -2.96
C ILE A 159 11.87 12.66 -3.48
N THR A 160 10.93 12.31 -2.59
CA THR A 160 9.70 11.62 -3.00
C THR A 160 8.85 12.49 -3.93
N ALA A 161 8.70 13.77 -3.59
CA ALA A 161 7.98 14.73 -4.44
C ALA A 161 8.70 14.98 -5.77
N LEU A 162 10.03 15.11 -5.75
CA LEU A 162 10.84 15.23 -6.97
C LEU A 162 10.68 14.00 -7.86
N TYR A 163 10.71 12.80 -7.29
CA TYR A 163 10.53 11.55 -8.04
C TYR A 163 9.14 11.47 -8.66
N ALA A 164 8.09 11.87 -7.94
CA ALA A 164 6.73 11.93 -8.45
C ALA A 164 6.61 12.92 -9.63
N LEU A 165 7.24 14.10 -9.53
CA LEU A 165 7.29 15.09 -10.61
C LEU A 165 8.05 14.58 -11.83
N LEU A 166 9.24 14.01 -11.66
CA LEU A 166 10.03 13.42 -12.75
C LEU A 166 9.24 12.31 -13.46
N THR A 167 8.56 11.50 -12.67
CA THR A 167 7.72 10.42 -13.17
C THR A 167 6.53 10.94 -13.99
N PHE A 168 5.89 12.02 -13.54
CA PHE A 168 4.80 12.67 -14.27
C PHE A 168 5.28 13.33 -15.56
N THR A 169 6.36 14.12 -15.49
CA THR A 169 6.96 14.78 -16.65
C THR A 169 7.45 13.74 -17.67
N GLY A 170 8.13 12.69 -17.20
CA GLY A 170 8.55 11.58 -18.05
C GLY A 170 7.37 10.94 -18.77
N MET A 171 6.26 10.72 -18.07
CA MET A 171 5.04 10.23 -18.72
C MET A 171 4.61 11.17 -19.86
N ILE A 172 4.49 12.48 -19.61
CA ILE A 172 4.02 13.47 -20.61
C ILE A 172 4.95 13.56 -21.81
N LEU A 173 6.26 13.48 -21.60
CA LEU A 173 7.25 13.55 -22.67
C LEU A 173 7.24 12.29 -23.55
N PHE A 174 7.13 11.11 -22.93
CA PHE A 174 7.05 9.81 -23.63
C PHE A 174 5.61 9.44 -24.04
N ALA A 175 4.70 10.40 -23.96
CA ALA A 175 3.30 10.26 -24.31
C ALA A 175 3.05 10.17 -25.82
N ASN A 176 2.49 9.04 -26.28
CA ASN A 176 1.90 8.98 -27.62
C ASN A 176 0.66 9.89 -27.72
N LYS A 177 0.24 10.26 -28.94
CA LYS A 177 -0.94 11.13 -29.18
C LYS A 177 -2.21 10.64 -28.44
N THR A 178 -2.39 9.32 -28.33
CA THR A 178 -3.47 8.69 -27.57
C THR A 178 -3.44 9.00 -26.08
N MET A 179 -2.24 9.15 -25.50
CA MET A 179 -2.04 9.51 -24.09
C MET A 179 -2.41 10.97 -23.82
N LYS A 180 -1.98 11.89 -24.70
CA LYS A 180 -2.34 13.32 -24.58
C LYS A 180 -3.86 13.51 -24.62
N ASN A 181 -4.55 12.79 -25.52
CA ASN A 181 -6.00 12.86 -25.62
C ASN A 181 -6.73 12.31 -24.37
N GLU A 182 -6.20 11.29 -23.68
CA GLU A 182 -6.81 10.79 -22.43
C GLU A 182 -6.60 11.73 -21.25
N ILE A 183 -5.42 12.33 -21.11
CA ILE A 183 -5.15 13.34 -20.07
C ILE A 183 -6.08 14.53 -20.28
N VAL A 184 -6.14 15.07 -21.51
CA VAL A 184 -7.05 16.17 -21.84
C VAL A 184 -8.49 15.77 -21.50
N ARG A 185 -8.97 14.59 -21.91
CA ARG A 185 -10.34 14.15 -21.61
C ARG A 185 -10.66 14.01 -20.12
N ARG A 186 -9.68 13.72 -19.25
CA ARG A 186 -9.91 13.59 -17.80
C ARG A 186 -9.80 14.93 -17.05
N PHE A 187 -9.02 15.87 -17.57
CA PHE A 187 -8.78 17.18 -16.96
C PHE A 187 -9.63 18.31 -17.56
N HIS A 188 -10.08 18.17 -18.81
CA HIS A 188 -11.17 18.97 -19.37
C HIS A 188 -12.49 18.23 -19.11
N PHE A 189 -13.21 18.73 -18.10
CA PHE A 189 -14.65 18.59 -17.98
C PHE A 189 -15.34 19.73 -18.74
#